data_AF-A0A349XZU0-F1
#
_entry.id   AF-A0A349XZU0-F1
#
_cell.length_a   1.000
_cell.length_b   1.000
_cell.length_c   1.000
_cell.angle_alpha   90.00
_cell.angle_beta   90.00
_cell.angle_gamma   90.00
#
_symmetry.space_group_name_H-M   'P 1'
#
loop_
_entity.id
_entity.type
_entity.pdbx_description
1 polymer ?
#
loop_
_entity_poly.entity_id
_entity_poly.type
_entity_poly.pdbx_seq_one_letter_code
_entity_poly.pdbx_strand_id
1 'polypeptide(L)'
;MAVPKALQAKLGTRLKRSLNTDSLLIANQLKWRIVNEMRARISEVASEGGTNDLRLIAEEFRRQLHKAVDQDEVDDVQTGISVTIDSILGRENGTEIDPATGMEEPVFDPSNMKKALEFAKIVAGTATRVDRYHPAYMAQLTVKPRTKGDDERALRLLLRWCEENGVEPFLQSFPSKKIAARFADDLQNMEPNLSPVTLNKYINRLSRYWQWLEKREEVPLDVWRGLALAIPQVAHDEKERPFTTEEMVKLLSGDASQAM
;
A
#
# COMPACT_ATOMS: atom_id res chain seq x y z
N MET A 1 21.30 16.65 2.84
CA MET A 1 19.97 16.04 2.59
C MET A 1 19.69 14.95 3.62
N ALA A 2 18.47 14.84 4.13
CA ALA A 2 18.10 13.77 5.06
C ALA A 2 17.87 12.45 4.29
N VAL A 3 18.32 11.33 4.85
CA VAL A 3 18.16 9.99 4.24
C VAL A 3 16.96 9.29 4.88
N PRO A 4 16.07 8.63 4.10
CA PRO A 4 14.95 7.86 4.63
C PRO A 4 15.39 6.79 5.64
N LYS A 5 14.63 6.60 6.73
CA LYS A 5 15.00 5.69 7.85
C LYS A 5 15.38 4.27 7.39
N ALA A 6 14.70 3.73 6.39
CA ALA A 6 14.96 2.40 5.84
C ALA A 6 16.37 2.29 5.21
N LEU A 7 16.90 3.39 4.70
CA LEU A 7 18.19 3.47 3.99
C LEU A 7 19.33 4.01 4.84
N GLN A 8 19.04 4.48 6.06
CA GLN A 8 20.04 5.06 6.97
C GLN A 8 21.12 4.06 7.38
N ALA A 9 20.81 2.76 7.41
CA ALA A 9 21.79 1.71 7.70
C ALA A 9 22.89 1.61 6.62
N LYS A 10 22.56 1.94 5.35
CA LYS A 10 23.51 1.89 4.22
C LYS A 10 24.14 3.24 3.90
N LEU A 11 23.37 4.32 3.98
CA LEU A 11 23.78 5.66 3.52
C LEU A 11 24.05 6.68 4.63
N GLY A 12 23.85 6.29 5.89
CA GLY A 12 23.92 7.18 7.05
C GLY A 12 22.68 8.08 7.19
N THR A 13 22.67 8.95 8.21
CA THR A 13 21.49 9.78 8.53
C THR A 13 21.34 11.01 7.63
N ARG A 14 22.45 11.52 7.09
CA ARG A 14 22.47 12.68 6.18
C ARG A 14 23.57 12.55 5.14
N LEU A 15 23.20 12.81 3.88
CA LEU A 15 24.17 13.04 2.81
C LEU A 15 24.60 14.50 2.81
N LYS A 16 25.91 14.74 2.78
CA LYS A 16 26.53 16.07 2.74
C LYS A 16 27.60 16.09 1.65
N ARG A 17 27.68 17.18 0.89
CA ARG A 17 28.73 17.46 -0.08
C ARG A 17 28.93 18.96 -0.14
N SER A 18 30.18 19.40 -0.11
CA SER A 18 30.52 20.81 -0.24
C SER A 18 30.37 21.26 -1.69
N LEU A 19 29.91 22.49 -1.88
CA LEU A 19 29.77 23.12 -3.20
C LEU A 19 31.07 23.79 -3.65
N ASN A 20 32.05 23.93 -2.75
CA ASN A 20 33.38 24.53 -2.98
C ASN A 20 33.30 25.86 -3.76
N THR A 21 32.36 26.72 -3.39
CA THR A 21 32.20 28.05 -3.97
C THR A 21 31.74 29.02 -2.89
N ASP A 22 32.27 30.24 -2.95
CA ASP A 22 31.96 31.31 -2.01
C ASP A 22 30.90 32.27 -2.60
N SER A 23 30.47 32.03 -3.84
CA SER A 23 29.44 32.81 -4.52
C SER A 23 28.05 32.18 -4.32
N LEU A 24 27.13 32.93 -3.71
CA LEU A 24 25.75 32.51 -3.48
C LEU A 24 25.02 32.14 -4.78
N LEU A 25 25.27 32.88 -5.86
CA LEU A 25 24.64 32.68 -7.17
C LEU A 25 25.09 31.35 -7.79
N ILE A 26 26.39 31.07 -7.73
CA ILE A 26 26.98 29.81 -8.24
C ILE A 26 26.58 28.64 -7.33
N ALA A 27 26.52 28.86 -6.01
CA ALA A 27 26.05 27.85 -5.05
C ALA A 27 24.61 27.42 -5.35
N ASN A 28 23.71 28.36 -5.65
CA ASN A 28 22.32 28.05 -5.99
C ASN A 28 22.20 27.23 -7.28
N GLN A 29 23.04 27.52 -8.29
CA GLN A 29 23.08 26.72 -9.52
C GLN A 29 23.63 25.30 -9.29
N LEU A 30 24.72 25.18 -8.53
CA LEU A 30 25.40 23.89 -8.29
C LEU A 30 24.69 23.02 -7.26
N LYS A 31 23.93 23.62 -6.33
CA LYS A 31 23.14 22.94 -5.30
C LYS A 31 22.28 21.85 -5.91
N TRP A 32 21.58 22.17 -7.00
CA TRP A 32 20.62 21.26 -7.63
C TRP A 32 21.27 20.06 -8.28
N ARG A 33 22.41 20.24 -8.96
CA ARG A 33 23.20 19.11 -9.48
C ARG A 33 23.59 18.15 -8.37
N ILE A 34 24.10 18.68 -7.26
CA ILE A 34 24.54 17.87 -6.12
C ILE A 34 23.35 17.20 -5.41
N VAL A 35 22.22 17.90 -5.25
CA VAL A 35 21.00 17.33 -4.68
C VAL A 35 20.47 16.21 -5.56
N ASN A 36 20.48 16.38 -6.88
CA ASN A 36 20.06 15.36 -7.83
C ASN A 36 21.00 14.16 -7.82
N GLU A 37 22.32 14.36 -7.73
CA GLU A 37 23.28 13.25 -7.56
C GLU A 37 23.08 12.51 -6.23
N MET A 38 22.77 13.22 -5.14
CA MET A 38 22.43 12.58 -3.86
C MET A 38 21.11 11.83 -3.91
N ARG A 39 20.10 12.37 -4.60
CA ARG A 39 18.80 11.71 -4.84
C ARG A 39 18.97 10.47 -5.70
N ALA A 40 19.76 10.55 -6.77
CA ALA A 40 20.11 9.42 -7.62
C ALA A 40 20.83 8.32 -6.84
N ARG A 41 21.76 8.68 -5.96
CA ARG A 41 22.44 7.71 -5.09
C ARG A 41 21.52 7.07 -4.05
N ILE A 42 20.52 7.79 -3.55
CA ILE A 42 19.46 7.20 -2.72
C ILE A 42 18.61 6.25 -3.58
N SER A 43 18.22 6.66 -4.78
CA SER A 43 17.43 5.86 -5.73
C SER A 43 18.15 4.57 -6.15
N GLU A 44 19.46 4.62 -6.35
CA GLU A 44 20.28 3.46 -6.73
C GLU A 44 20.38 2.44 -5.59
N VAL A 45 20.59 2.90 -4.37
CA VAL A 45 20.57 2.02 -3.19
C VAL A 45 19.15 1.52 -2.88
N ALA A 46 18.14 2.29 -3.27
CA ALA A 46 16.73 1.94 -3.16
C ALA A 46 16.29 0.89 -4.19
N SER A 47 16.80 0.97 -5.42
CA SER A 47 16.49 0.04 -6.49
C SER A 47 17.13 -1.34 -6.26
N GLU A 48 18.29 -1.39 -5.59
CA GLU A 48 18.83 -2.62 -5.02
C GLU A 48 17.93 -3.24 -3.92
N GLY A 49 17.06 -2.44 -3.31
CA GLY A 49 16.15 -2.81 -2.21
C GLY A 49 14.74 -3.28 -2.63
N GLY A 50 14.42 -3.26 -3.93
CA GLY A 50 13.13 -3.72 -4.47
C GLY A 50 12.00 -2.68 -4.45
N THR A 51 10.84 -3.07 -5.00
CA THR A 51 9.66 -2.23 -5.32
C THR A 51 9.10 -1.41 -4.16
N ASN A 52 9.41 -1.78 -2.92
CA ASN A 52 8.90 -1.10 -1.73
C ASN A 52 9.53 0.28 -1.53
N ASP A 53 10.72 0.53 -2.08
CA ASP A 53 11.45 1.78 -1.88
C ASP A 53 10.96 2.92 -2.79
N LEU A 54 10.64 2.61 -4.05
CA LEU A 54 10.04 3.58 -4.99
C LEU A 54 8.75 4.20 -4.43
N ARG A 55 7.97 3.43 -3.68
CA ARG A 55 6.73 3.88 -3.04
C ARG A 55 7.00 4.89 -1.92
N LEU A 56 8.00 4.63 -1.08
CA LEU A 56 8.41 5.54 -0.01
C LEU A 56 8.92 6.87 -0.59
N ILE A 57 9.65 6.79 -1.70
CA ILE A 57 10.14 7.95 -2.44
C ILE A 57 8.97 8.76 -3.00
N ALA A 58 7.98 8.12 -3.65
CA ALA A 58 6.79 8.79 -4.18
C ALA A 58 6.01 9.56 -3.09
N GLU A 59 5.82 8.94 -1.93
CA GLU A 59 5.13 9.56 -0.79
C GLU A 59 5.90 10.73 -0.18
N GLU A 60 7.23 10.69 -0.22
CA GLU A 60 8.08 11.81 0.19
C GLU A 60 7.93 12.98 -0.78
N PHE A 61 7.94 12.73 -2.08
CA PHE A 61 7.70 13.78 -3.10
C PHE A 61 6.33 14.42 -2.96
N ARG A 62 5.27 13.60 -2.75
CA ARG A 62 3.92 14.12 -2.45
C ARG A 62 3.94 15.04 -1.23
N ARG A 63 4.63 14.64 -0.16
CA ARG A 63 4.72 15.45 1.07
C ARG A 63 5.48 16.75 0.84
N GLN A 64 6.54 16.72 0.02
CA GLN A 64 7.31 17.90 -0.34
C GLN A 64 6.46 18.86 -1.18
N LEU A 65 5.72 18.37 -2.18
CA LEU A 65 4.77 19.19 -2.94
C LEU A 65 3.73 19.87 -2.04
N HIS A 66 3.16 19.13 -1.08
CA HIS A 66 2.16 19.70 -0.17
C HIS A 66 2.75 20.72 0.83
N LYS A 67 4.06 20.63 1.12
CA LYS A 67 4.74 21.54 2.05
C LYS A 67 5.39 22.74 1.38
N ALA A 68 5.60 22.67 0.06
CA ALA A 68 6.19 23.75 -0.71
C ALA A 68 5.31 25.00 -0.59
N VAL A 69 5.93 26.13 -0.25
CA VAL A 69 5.22 27.39 0.01
C VAL A 69 5.36 28.35 -1.16
N ASP A 70 6.47 28.27 -1.90
CA ASP A 70 6.74 29.10 -3.06
C ASP A 70 6.86 28.28 -4.36
N GLN A 71 6.82 28.99 -5.49
CA GLN A 71 6.82 28.36 -6.82
C GLN A 71 8.16 27.71 -7.14
N ASP A 72 9.27 28.26 -6.67
CA ASP A 72 10.61 27.71 -6.90
C ASP A 72 10.75 26.34 -6.22
N GLU A 73 10.27 26.19 -4.98
CA GLU A 73 10.22 24.90 -4.28
C GLU A 73 9.33 23.88 -5.00
N VAL A 74 8.21 24.32 -5.58
CA VAL A 74 7.34 23.44 -6.37
C VAL A 74 8.07 22.95 -7.62
N ASP A 75 8.72 23.85 -8.36
CA ASP A 75 9.44 23.54 -9.59
C ASP A 75 10.64 22.60 -9.32
N ASP A 76 11.33 22.79 -8.19
CA ASP A 76 12.44 21.93 -7.74
C ASP A 76 11.98 20.51 -7.40
N VAL A 77 10.81 20.40 -6.78
CA VAL A 77 10.21 19.10 -6.44
C VAL A 77 9.70 18.42 -7.71
N GLN A 78 9.04 19.15 -8.61
CA GLN A 78 8.58 18.65 -9.91
C GLN A 78 9.74 18.16 -10.78
N THR A 79 10.84 18.91 -10.84
CA THR A 79 12.06 18.47 -11.54
C THR A 79 12.58 17.15 -10.96
N GLY A 80 12.59 17.02 -9.63
CA GLY A 80 12.97 15.77 -8.96
C GLY A 80 12.05 14.59 -9.29
N ILE A 81 10.74 14.84 -9.43
CA ILE A 81 9.75 13.84 -9.83
C ILE A 81 10.02 13.37 -11.26
N SER A 82 10.19 14.30 -12.21
CA SER A 82 10.46 13.97 -13.62
C SER A 82 11.73 13.13 -13.77
N VAL A 83 12.84 13.54 -13.15
CA VAL A 83 14.10 12.76 -13.16
C VAL A 83 13.92 11.35 -12.59
N THR A 84 13.09 11.21 -11.55
CA THR A 84 12.82 9.90 -10.95
C THR A 84 11.98 9.04 -11.88
N ILE A 85 10.98 9.60 -12.55
CA ILE A 85 10.16 8.91 -13.55
C ILE A 85 11.03 8.41 -14.71
N ASP A 86 11.90 9.26 -15.25
CA ASP A 86 12.83 8.89 -16.33
C ASP A 86 13.76 7.75 -15.89
N SER A 87 14.26 7.82 -14.65
CA SER A 87 15.07 6.75 -14.07
C SER A 87 14.30 5.44 -13.90
N ILE A 88 12.99 5.47 -13.61
CA ILE A 88 12.16 4.26 -13.49
C ILE A 88 11.88 3.67 -14.88
N LEU A 89 11.58 4.50 -15.87
CA LEU A 89 11.36 4.08 -17.26
C LEU A 89 12.60 3.36 -17.81
N GLY A 90 13.79 3.87 -17.50
CA GLY A 90 15.06 3.25 -17.86
C GLY A 90 15.42 3.49 -19.32
N ARG A 91 16.13 2.54 -19.94
CA ARG A 91 16.52 2.65 -21.35
C ARG A 91 15.34 2.37 -22.27
N GLU A 92 15.31 3.11 -23.38
CA GLU A 92 14.36 2.91 -24.46
C GLU A 92 14.60 1.54 -25.12
N ASN A 93 13.52 0.79 -25.34
CA ASN A 93 13.52 -0.51 -26.00
C ASN A 93 13.24 -0.40 -27.51
N GLY A 94 12.89 0.79 -28.00
CA GLY A 94 12.65 1.10 -29.40
C GLY A 94 11.95 2.44 -29.58
N THR A 95 11.58 2.75 -30.81
CA THR A 95 10.74 3.90 -31.16
C THR A 95 9.52 3.43 -31.95
N GLU A 96 8.35 3.98 -31.64
CA GLU A 96 7.11 3.75 -32.38
C GLU A 96 6.62 5.09 -32.91
N ILE A 97 6.09 5.12 -34.13
CA ILE A 97 5.54 6.35 -34.70
C ILE A 97 4.10 6.46 -34.22
N ASP A 98 3.78 7.48 -33.43
CA ASP A 98 2.41 7.76 -33.01
C ASP A 98 1.55 8.02 -34.27
N PRO A 99 0.54 7.18 -34.55
CA PRO A 99 -0.31 7.33 -35.74
C PRO A 99 -1.14 8.62 -35.73
N ALA A 100 -1.32 9.30 -34.59
CA ALA A 100 -2.07 10.55 -34.49
C ALA A 100 -1.21 11.80 -34.75
N THR A 101 0.05 11.80 -34.29
CA THR A 101 0.94 12.97 -34.40
C THR A 101 2.03 12.80 -35.45
N GLY A 102 2.31 11.57 -35.89
CA GLY A 102 3.38 11.22 -36.81
C GLY A 102 4.78 11.36 -36.21
N MET A 103 4.89 11.54 -34.89
CA MET A 103 6.17 11.68 -34.19
C MET A 103 6.67 10.34 -33.68
N GLU A 104 8.00 10.18 -33.65
CA GLU A 104 8.64 9.02 -33.02
C GLU A 104 8.56 9.16 -31.49
N GLU A 105 7.84 8.24 -30.85
CA GLU A 105 7.75 8.11 -29.41
C GLU A 105 8.63 6.96 -28.92
N PRO A 106 9.40 7.16 -27.83
CA PRO A 106 10.20 6.10 -27.24
C PRO A 106 9.32 5.03 -26.59
N VAL A 107 9.56 3.77 -26.93
CA VAL A 107 8.91 2.60 -26.34
C VAL A 107 9.76 2.10 -25.19
N PHE A 108 9.19 2.05 -23.99
CA PHE A 108 9.84 1.53 -22.79
C PHE A 108 9.38 0.11 -22.45
N ASP A 109 10.09 -0.53 -21.52
CA ASP A 109 9.64 -1.81 -20.96
C ASP A 109 8.25 -1.64 -20.31
N PRO A 110 7.24 -2.46 -20.67
CA PRO A 110 5.89 -2.35 -20.11
C PRO A 110 5.83 -2.45 -18.58
N SER A 111 6.74 -3.22 -17.96
CA SER A 111 6.86 -3.34 -16.51
C SER A 111 7.37 -2.04 -15.87
N ASN A 112 8.35 -1.40 -16.49
CA ASN A 112 8.88 -0.12 -16.03
C ASN A 112 7.86 1.01 -16.23
N MET A 113 7.14 1.01 -17.35
CA MET A 113 6.07 1.96 -17.61
C MET A 113 4.96 1.87 -16.56
N LYS A 114 4.56 0.64 -16.17
CA LYS A 114 3.61 0.43 -15.06
C LYS A 114 4.12 1.01 -13.73
N LYS A 115 5.40 0.80 -13.39
CA LYS A 115 6.01 1.34 -12.17
C LYS A 115 6.08 2.87 -12.19
N ALA A 116 6.44 3.46 -13.33
CA ALA A 116 6.50 4.91 -13.51
C ALA A 116 5.11 5.56 -13.38
N LEU A 117 4.09 4.93 -13.96
CA LEU A 117 2.69 5.35 -13.79
C LEU A 117 2.22 5.20 -12.34
N GLU A 118 2.52 4.10 -11.66
CA GLU A 118 2.20 3.92 -10.23
C GLU A 118 2.83 5.04 -9.40
N PHE A 119 4.11 5.32 -9.64
CA PHE A 119 4.86 6.38 -8.97
C PHE A 119 4.21 7.76 -9.19
N ALA A 120 3.92 8.12 -10.45
CA ALA A 120 3.30 9.40 -10.80
C ALA A 120 1.93 9.58 -10.13
N LYS A 121 1.10 8.52 -10.12
CA LYS A 121 -0.22 8.53 -9.46
C LYS A 121 -0.11 8.75 -7.94
N ILE A 122 0.85 8.11 -7.28
CA ILE A 122 1.09 8.32 -5.84
C ILE A 122 1.52 9.76 -5.57
N VAL A 123 2.47 10.30 -6.36
CA VAL A 123 2.96 11.68 -6.22
C VAL A 123 1.86 12.71 -6.43
N ALA A 124 1.04 12.53 -7.46
CA ALA A 124 -0.11 13.41 -7.76
C ALA A 124 -1.19 13.37 -6.68
N GLY A 125 -1.11 12.42 -5.75
CA GLY A 125 -2.05 12.26 -4.65
C GLY A 125 -3.40 11.71 -5.04
N THR A 126 -3.56 11.30 -6.30
CA THR A 126 -4.77 10.68 -6.86
C THR A 126 -4.85 9.19 -6.52
N ALA A 127 -3.76 8.58 -6.03
CA ALA A 127 -3.70 7.18 -5.67
C ALA A 127 -3.10 6.97 -4.27
N THR A 128 -3.95 6.94 -3.25
CA THR A 128 -3.58 6.61 -1.88
C THR A 128 -3.73 5.10 -1.67
N ARG A 129 -2.65 4.38 -1.33
CA ARG A 129 -2.75 2.93 -1.11
C ARG A 129 -3.66 2.57 0.06
N VAL A 130 -4.37 1.45 -0.07
CA VAL A 130 -5.29 0.95 0.97
C VAL A 130 -4.58 0.67 2.30
N ASP A 131 -3.30 0.29 2.27
CA ASP A 131 -2.50 -0.09 3.44
C ASP A 131 -1.80 1.09 4.14
N ARG A 132 -1.75 2.27 3.51
CA ARG A 132 -0.99 3.44 3.98
C ARG A 132 -1.27 3.80 5.44
N TYR A 133 -2.54 3.89 5.80
CA TYR A 133 -2.95 4.34 7.14
C TYR A 133 -3.21 3.20 8.11
N HIS A 134 -3.11 1.95 7.65
CA HIS A 134 -3.40 0.79 8.48
C HIS A 134 -2.50 0.72 9.74
N PRO A 135 -1.18 0.99 9.69
CA PRO A 135 -0.36 1.01 10.91
C PRO A 135 -0.84 2.06 11.94
N ALA A 136 -1.22 3.24 11.49
CA ALA A 136 -1.75 4.31 12.35
C ALA A 136 -3.11 3.93 12.96
N TYR A 137 -3.97 3.30 12.17
CA TYR A 137 -5.23 2.72 12.63
C TYR A 137 -4.98 1.66 13.72
N MET A 138 -4.12 0.68 13.45
CA MET A 138 -3.79 -0.43 14.36
C MET A 138 -3.17 0.03 15.69
N ALA A 139 -2.39 1.11 15.65
CA ALA A 139 -1.80 1.72 16.86
C ALA A 139 -2.85 2.33 17.79
N GLN A 140 -3.99 2.78 17.26
CA GLN A 140 -5.08 3.39 18.04
C GLN A 140 -6.06 2.35 18.60
N LEU A 141 -6.03 1.11 18.13
CA LEU A 141 -6.94 0.07 18.59
C LEU A 141 -6.57 -0.47 19.97
N THR A 142 -7.55 -0.45 20.88
CA THR A 142 -7.49 -1.02 22.25
C THR A 142 -7.97 -2.47 22.32
N VAL A 143 -8.03 -3.16 21.19
CA VAL A 143 -8.57 -4.53 21.06
C VAL A 143 -7.53 -5.61 21.40
N LYS A 144 -8.03 -6.83 21.70
CA LYS A 144 -7.19 -8.01 22.00
C LYS A 144 -6.26 -8.36 20.82
N PRO A 145 -5.09 -8.98 21.06
CA PRO A 145 -4.15 -9.37 20.00
C PRO A 145 -4.78 -10.24 18.90
N ARG A 146 -5.65 -11.18 19.26
CA ARG A 146 -6.40 -12.01 18.29
C ARG A 146 -7.18 -11.14 17.30
N THR A 147 -7.84 -10.10 17.80
CA THR A 147 -8.60 -9.17 16.97
C THR A 147 -7.71 -8.38 16.04
N LYS A 148 -6.54 -7.93 16.51
CA LYS A 148 -5.56 -7.25 15.65
C LYS A 148 -5.10 -8.14 14.50
N GLY A 149 -4.88 -9.43 14.77
CA GLY A 149 -4.55 -10.41 13.73
C GLY A 149 -5.67 -10.63 12.71
N ASP A 150 -6.94 -10.50 13.12
CA ASP A 150 -8.07 -10.55 12.17
C ASP A 150 -8.12 -9.33 11.25
N ASP A 151 -7.82 -8.13 11.77
CA ASP A 151 -7.72 -6.89 10.98
C ASP A 151 -6.59 -6.98 9.95
N GLU A 152 -5.40 -7.41 10.36
CA GLU A 152 -4.24 -7.62 9.47
C GLU A 152 -4.54 -8.67 8.39
N ARG A 153 -5.19 -9.78 8.76
CA ARG A 153 -5.58 -10.82 7.80
C ARG A 153 -6.60 -10.30 6.81
N ALA A 154 -7.60 -9.55 7.25
CA ALA A 154 -8.61 -8.97 6.38
C ALA A 154 -7.99 -8.05 5.32
N LEU A 155 -7.08 -7.16 5.73
CA LEU A 155 -6.37 -6.29 4.79
C LEU A 155 -5.48 -7.08 3.81
N ARG A 156 -4.80 -8.12 4.30
CA ARG A 156 -3.96 -8.99 3.45
C ARG A 156 -4.78 -9.72 2.38
N LEU A 157 -5.97 -10.22 2.73
CA LEU A 157 -6.88 -10.85 1.77
C LEU A 157 -7.32 -9.85 0.70
N LEU A 158 -7.65 -8.61 1.08
CA LEU A 158 -7.99 -7.57 0.13
C LEU A 158 -6.83 -7.26 -0.84
N LEU A 159 -5.60 -7.10 -0.31
CA LEU A 159 -4.42 -6.84 -1.14
C LEU A 159 -4.13 -7.99 -2.11
N ARG A 160 -4.25 -9.24 -1.63
CA ARG A 160 -4.11 -10.43 -2.48
C ARG A 160 -5.17 -10.46 -3.58
N TRP A 161 -6.43 -10.19 -3.24
CA TRP A 161 -7.50 -10.14 -4.23
C TRP A 161 -7.27 -9.07 -5.28
N CYS A 162 -6.80 -7.89 -4.87
CA CYS A 162 -6.42 -6.80 -5.77
C CYS A 162 -5.35 -7.25 -6.77
N GLU A 163 -4.31 -7.95 -6.29
CA GLU A 163 -3.26 -8.50 -7.14
C GLU A 163 -3.79 -9.56 -8.12
N GLU A 164 -4.57 -10.53 -7.64
CA GLU A 164 -5.14 -11.61 -8.46
C GLU A 164 -6.14 -11.11 -9.52
N ASN A 165 -6.85 -10.00 -9.25
CA ASN A 165 -7.90 -9.47 -10.13
C ASN A 165 -7.48 -8.22 -10.93
N GLY A 166 -6.21 -7.83 -10.86
CA GLY A 166 -5.70 -6.63 -11.54
C GLY A 166 -6.36 -5.32 -11.09
N VAL A 167 -6.85 -5.27 -9.84
CA VAL A 167 -7.40 -4.07 -9.24
C VAL A 167 -6.26 -3.33 -8.53
N GLU A 168 -6.03 -2.07 -8.88
CA GLU A 168 -5.01 -1.29 -8.20
C GLU A 168 -5.36 -1.15 -6.70
N PRO A 169 -4.43 -1.40 -5.76
CA PRO A 169 -4.72 -1.40 -4.32
C PRO A 169 -4.73 0.03 -3.73
N PHE A 170 -5.51 0.91 -4.34
CA PHE A 170 -5.71 2.30 -3.92
C PHE A 170 -7.11 2.49 -3.35
N LEU A 171 -7.25 3.41 -2.39
CA LEU A 171 -8.55 3.82 -1.84
C LEU A 171 -9.50 4.31 -2.96
N GLN A 172 -8.96 5.01 -3.95
CA GLN A 172 -9.69 5.54 -5.11
C GLN A 172 -10.16 4.45 -6.08
N SER A 173 -9.57 3.25 -6.02
CA SER A 173 -10.08 2.07 -6.73
C SER A 173 -11.37 1.54 -6.13
N PHE A 174 -11.77 2.02 -4.96
CA PHE A 174 -13.04 1.70 -4.30
C PHE A 174 -13.93 2.94 -4.19
N PRO A 175 -14.32 3.59 -5.31
CA PRO A 175 -15.15 4.79 -5.26
C PRO A 175 -16.61 4.46 -4.95
N SER A 176 -17.00 3.19 -5.07
CA SER A 176 -18.35 2.70 -4.82
C SER A 176 -18.33 1.27 -4.29
N LYS A 177 -19.51 0.78 -3.87
CA LYS A 177 -19.67 -0.60 -3.37
C LYS A 177 -19.45 -1.68 -4.42
N LYS A 178 -19.41 -1.36 -5.73
CA LYS A 178 -19.36 -2.37 -6.80
C LYS A 178 -18.13 -3.28 -6.70
N ILE A 179 -16.95 -2.69 -6.49
CA ILE A 179 -15.69 -3.46 -6.39
C ILE A 179 -15.61 -4.18 -5.04
N ALA A 180 -16.11 -3.55 -3.97
CA ALA A 180 -16.21 -4.18 -2.65
C ALA A 180 -17.14 -5.41 -2.66
N ALA A 181 -18.25 -5.37 -3.40
CA ALA A 181 -19.15 -6.50 -3.58
C ALA A 181 -18.47 -7.65 -4.34
N ARG A 182 -17.73 -7.34 -5.42
CA ARG A 182 -16.93 -8.36 -6.14
C ARG A 182 -15.92 -9.05 -5.22
N PHE A 183 -15.20 -8.29 -4.40
CA PHE A 183 -14.32 -8.87 -3.39
C PHE A 183 -15.09 -9.79 -2.43
N ALA A 184 -16.24 -9.35 -1.93
CA ALA A 184 -17.04 -10.16 -1.01
C ALA A 184 -17.49 -11.49 -1.67
N ASP A 185 -17.95 -11.44 -2.92
CA ASP A 185 -18.36 -12.62 -3.69
C ASP A 185 -17.19 -13.59 -3.91
N ASP A 186 -16.01 -13.06 -4.26
CA ASP A 186 -14.80 -13.87 -4.51
C ASP A 186 -14.16 -14.40 -3.23
N LEU A 187 -14.42 -13.76 -2.07
CA LEU A 187 -13.77 -14.09 -0.80
C LEU A 187 -13.98 -15.55 -0.39
N GLN A 188 -15.14 -16.12 -0.70
CA GLN A 188 -15.43 -17.52 -0.42
C GLN A 188 -14.61 -18.49 -1.29
N ASN A 189 -14.30 -18.09 -2.54
CA ASN A 189 -13.44 -18.87 -3.43
C ASN A 189 -11.97 -18.78 -3.03
N MET A 190 -11.54 -17.62 -2.51
CA MET A 190 -10.17 -17.43 -2.01
C MET A 190 -9.87 -18.26 -0.76
N GLU A 191 -10.86 -18.44 0.10
CA GLU A 191 -10.74 -19.10 1.40
C GLU A 191 -11.84 -20.17 1.59
N PRO A 192 -11.82 -21.26 0.78
CA PRO A 192 -12.92 -22.25 0.70
C PRO A 192 -13.14 -23.03 2.00
N ASN A 193 -12.15 -23.06 2.89
CA ASN A 193 -12.21 -23.76 4.16
C ASN A 193 -12.81 -22.91 5.29
N LEU A 194 -13.11 -21.63 5.05
CA LEU A 194 -13.63 -20.73 6.07
C LEU A 194 -15.15 -20.59 5.96
N SER A 195 -15.82 -20.60 7.11
CA SER A 195 -17.27 -20.41 7.16
C SER A 195 -17.65 -18.97 6.76
N PRO A 196 -18.85 -18.75 6.18
CA PRO A 196 -19.36 -17.41 5.87
C PRO A 196 -19.38 -16.48 7.09
N VAL A 197 -19.57 -17.02 8.31
CA VAL A 197 -19.47 -16.27 9.57
C VAL A 197 -18.05 -15.71 9.77
N THR A 198 -17.03 -16.52 9.51
CA THR A 198 -15.62 -16.12 9.61
C THR A 198 -15.26 -15.11 8.53
N LEU A 199 -15.74 -15.29 7.31
CA LEU A 199 -15.49 -14.36 6.21
C LEU A 199 -16.18 -13.00 6.43
N ASN A 200 -17.43 -13.01 6.92
CA ASN A 200 -18.13 -11.80 7.34
C ASN A 200 -17.40 -11.03 8.44
N LYS A 201 -16.65 -11.73 9.31
CA LYS A 201 -15.77 -11.06 10.27
C LYS A 201 -14.72 -10.20 9.58
N TYR A 202 -14.10 -10.68 8.49
CA TYR A 202 -13.10 -9.91 7.73
C TYR A 202 -13.71 -8.72 7.00
N ILE A 203 -14.88 -8.89 6.37
CA ILE A 203 -15.62 -7.77 5.76
C ILE A 203 -15.93 -6.69 6.82
N ASN A 204 -16.36 -7.11 8.01
CA ASN A 204 -16.60 -6.18 9.11
C ASN A 204 -15.31 -5.47 9.60
N ARG A 205 -14.15 -6.13 9.58
CA ARG A 205 -12.85 -5.49 9.89
C ARG A 205 -12.52 -4.42 8.87
N LEU A 206 -12.66 -4.72 7.58
CA LEU A 206 -12.46 -3.74 6.50
C LEU A 206 -13.42 -2.55 6.65
N SER A 207 -14.70 -2.80 6.97
CA SER A 207 -15.68 -1.74 7.25
C SER A 207 -15.24 -0.81 8.40
N ARG A 208 -14.73 -1.37 9.50
CA ARG A 208 -14.23 -0.55 10.62
C ARG A 208 -13.03 0.31 10.25
N TYR A 209 -12.11 -0.23 9.45
CA TYR A 209 -10.98 0.53 8.94
C TYR A 209 -11.45 1.65 7.99
N TRP A 210 -12.38 1.37 7.08
CA TRP A 210 -12.96 2.39 6.19
C TRP A 210 -13.74 3.48 6.93
N GLN A 211 -14.49 3.14 7.98
CA GLN A 211 -15.12 4.14 8.85
C GLN A 211 -14.11 5.06 9.53
N TRP A 212 -12.92 4.54 9.86
CA TRP A 212 -11.84 5.33 10.42
C TRP A 212 -11.21 6.27 9.37
N LEU A 213 -11.13 5.84 8.11
CA LEU A 213 -10.69 6.65 6.98
C LEU A 213 -11.71 7.72 6.59
N GLU A 214 -13.00 7.37 6.59
CA GLU A 214 -14.14 8.27 6.27
C GLU A 214 -14.15 9.48 7.21
N LYS A 215 -13.94 9.27 8.52
CA LYS A 215 -13.83 10.34 9.52
C LYS A 215 -12.64 11.29 9.31
N ARG A 216 -11.70 10.93 8.45
CA ARG A 216 -10.49 11.69 8.10
C ARG A 216 -10.53 12.21 6.67
N GLU A 217 -11.67 12.04 5.99
CA GLU A 217 -11.90 12.49 4.62
C GLU A 217 -10.94 11.84 3.60
N GLU A 218 -10.31 10.71 3.94
CA GLU A 218 -9.45 9.94 3.04
C GLU A 218 -10.28 9.11 2.04
N VAL A 219 -11.53 8.83 2.39
CA VAL A 219 -12.52 8.19 1.53
C VAL A 219 -13.87 8.87 1.72
N PRO A 220 -14.71 8.95 0.68
CA PRO A 220 -16.02 9.60 0.78
C PRO A 220 -17.03 8.80 1.61
N LEU A 221 -16.90 7.47 1.67
CA LEU A 221 -17.81 6.58 2.40
C LEU A 221 -17.17 5.21 2.68
N ASP A 222 -17.74 4.50 3.66
CA ASP A 222 -17.48 3.08 3.91
C ASP A 222 -18.14 2.17 2.87
N VAL A 223 -17.35 1.67 1.91
CA VAL A 223 -17.80 0.80 0.81
C VAL A 223 -18.20 -0.60 1.26
N TRP A 224 -17.74 -1.02 2.43
CA TRP A 224 -18.03 -2.35 3.01
C TRP A 224 -19.34 -2.36 3.79
N ARG A 225 -19.90 -1.18 4.10
CA ARG A 225 -21.09 -1.03 4.92
C ARG A 225 -22.27 -1.80 4.31
N GLY A 226 -22.78 -2.77 5.07
CA GLY A 226 -23.94 -3.58 4.70
C GLY A 226 -23.64 -4.71 3.70
N LEU A 227 -22.37 -4.93 3.34
CA LEU A 227 -21.96 -6.14 2.61
C LEU A 227 -21.84 -7.30 3.60
N ALA A 228 -22.44 -8.43 3.24
CA ALA A 228 -22.32 -9.67 4.00
C ALA A 228 -22.56 -10.86 3.07
N LEU A 229 -21.81 -11.93 3.30
CA LEU A 229 -22.06 -13.25 2.75
C LEU A 229 -23.27 -13.88 3.44
N ALA A 230 -24.09 -14.58 2.65
CA ALA A 230 -25.22 -15.34 3.17
C ALA A 230 -24.71 -16.43 4.13
N ILE A 231 -25.27 -16.46 5.34
CA ILE A 231 -24.97 -17.49 6.33
C ILE A 231 -26.03 -18.58 6.18
N PRO A 232 -25.64 -19.84 5.89
CA PRO A 232 -26.58 -20.96 5.88
C PRO A 232 -27.32 -21.02 7.21
N GLN A 233 -28.64 -21.21 7.17
CA GLN A 233 -29.43 -21.44 8.37
C GLN A 233 -29.07 -22.84 8.89
N VAL A 234 -28.30 -22.88 9.98
CA VAL A 234 -27.95 -24.11 10.67
C VAL A 234 -29.14 -24.50 11.54
N ALA A 235 -29.60 -25.75 11.45
CA ALA A 235 -30.67 -26.25 12.29
C ALA A 235 -30.27 -26.18 13.78
N HIS A 236 -31.23 -25.96 14.67
CA HIS A 236 -30.95 -25.62 16.08
C HIS A 236 -30.20 -26.73 16.83
N ASP A 237 -30.31 -27.97 16.36
CA ASP A 237 -29.72 -29.21 16.85
C ASP A 237 -28.23 -29.39 16.47
N GLU A 238 -27.71 -28.62 15.52
CA GLU A 238 -26.27 -28.60 15.16
C GLU A 238 -25.46 -27.55 15.97
N LYS A 239 -26.09 -26.87 16.94
CA LYS A 239 -25.36 -26.04 17.91
C LYS A 239 -24.56 -26.95 18.86
N GLU A 240 -23.48 -26.43 19.44
CA GLU A 240 -22.66 -27.15 20.43
C GLU A 240 -23.56 -27.76 21.51
N ARG A 241 -23.78 -29.08 21.45
CA ARG A 241 -24.56 -29.78 22.46
C ARG A 241 -23.76 -29.87 23.76
N PRO A 242 -24.41 -29.88 24.92
CA PRO A 242 -23.72 -30.15 26.17
C PRO A 242 -23.10 -31.56 26.14
N PHE A 243 -21.94 -31.70 26.79
CA PHE A 243 -21.34 -33.00 27.05
C PHE A 243 -22.25 -33.82 27.98
N THR A 244 -22.37 -35.12 27.72
CA THR A 244 -23.01 -36.03 28.67
C THR A 244 -22.10 -36.32 29.85
N THR A 245 -22.67 -36.79 30.96
CA THR A 245 -21.90 -37.20 32.14
C THR A 245 -20.85 -38.27 31.78
N GLU A 246 -21.18 -39.21 30.90
CA GLU A 246 -20.28 -40.27 30.44
C GLU A 246 -19.10 -39.73 29.63
N GLU A 247 -19.35 -38.71 28.80
CA GLU A 247 -18.30 -38.01 28.04
C GLU A 247 -17.39 -37.21 28.96
N MET A 248 -17.95 -36.55 29.96
CA MET A 248 -17.18 -35.84 30.99
C MET A 248 -16.31 -36.80 31.79
N VAL A 249 -16.83 -37.98 32.16
CA VAL A 249 -16.04 -39.03 32.82
C VAL A 249 -14.89 -39.46 31.92
N LYS A 250 -15.15 -39.81 30.65
CA LYS A 250 -14.09 -40.20 29.70
C LYS A 250 -13.05 -39.10 29.46
N LEU A 251 -13.47 -37.84 29.39
CA LEU A 251 -12.57 -36.70 29.19
C LEU A 251 -11.65 -36.49 30.40
N LEU A 252 -12.17 -36.68 31.61
CA LEU A 252 -11.44 -36.43 32.86
C LEU A 252 -10.65 -37.64 33.36
N SER A 253 -11.01 -38.87 32.98
CA SER A 253 -10.35 -40.10 33.41
C SER A 253 -9.55 -40.81 32.31
N GLY A 254 -9.63 -40.36 31.06
CA GLY A 254 -8.85 -40.90 29.96
C GLY A 254 -7.37 -40.49 30.01
N ASP A 255 -6.49 -41.35 29.50
CA ASP A 255 -5.06 -41.06 29.39
C ASP A 255 -4.83 -39.87 28.46
N ALA A 256 -4.44 -38.73 29.05
CA ALA A 256 -4.04 -37.56 28.27
C ALA A 256 -2.65 -37.84 27.67
N SER A 257 -2.58 -38.08 26.36
CA SER A 257 -1.29 -38.07 25.66
C SER A 257 -0.70 -36.67 25.77
N GLN A 258 0.45 -36.55 26.42
CA GLN A 258 1.20 -35.31 26.54
C GLN A 258 1.76 -34.96 25.15
N ALA A 259 0.97 -34.27 24.32
CA ALA A 259 1.48 -33.62 23.13
C ALA A 259 2.13 -32.30 23.58
N MET A 260 3.46 -32.32 23.73
CA MET A 260 4.29 -31.11 23.73
C MET A 260 4.54 -30.65 22.30
#